data_AF-A0A1A9QGA7-F1
#
_entry.id   AF-A0A1A9QGA7-F1
#
_cell.length_a   1.000
_cell.length_b   1.000
_cell.length_c   1.000
_cell.angle_alpha   90.00
_cell.angle_beta   90.00
_cell.angle_gamma   90.00
#
_symmetry.space_group_name_H-M   'P 1'
#
loop_
_entity.id
_entity.type
_entity.pdbx_description
1 polymer ?
#
loop_
_entity_poly.entity_id
_entity_poly.type
_entity_poly.pdbx_seq_one_letter_code
_entity_poly.pdbx_strand_id
1 'polypeptide(L)'
;MNDKKRLLELISKREEMCSEPLNYEHVLEWLEELHYLFGKLDFSSSITPKIRRIIEQIFFFSNNKNLLKEKIVLVKVKLSVFEKYEAEKLRKS
;
A
#
# COMPACT_ATOMS: atom_id res chain seq x y z
N MET A 1 -1.55 14.41 12.74
CA MET A 1 -2.73 13.54 13.01
C MET A 1 -3.54 13.20 11.76
N ASN A 2 -3.70 14.12 10.79
CA ASN A 2 -4.51 13.86 9.59
C ASN A 2 -3.91 12.80 8.64
N ASP A 3 -2.60 12.86 8.38
CA ASP A 3 -1.92 11.95 7.45
C ASP A 3 -1.97 10.46 7.87
N LYS A 4 -1.86 10.17 9.17
CA LYS A 4 -1.97 8.78 9.68
C LYS A 4 -3.39 8.25 9.48
N LYS A 5 -4.42 9.05 9.74
CA LYS A 5 -5.81 8.67 9.51
C LYS A 5 -6.07 8.43 8.02
N ARG A 6 -5.61 9.34 7.17
CA ARG A 6 -5.69 9.23 5.71
C ARG A 6 -5.01 7.96 5.19
N LEU A 7 -3.84 7.61 5.71
CA LEU A 7 -3.16 6.35 5.36
C LEU A 7 -4.02 5.13 5.72
N LEU A 8 -4.58 5.08 6.93
CA LEU A 8 -5.43 3.97 7.34
C LEU A 8 -6.70 3.87 6.49
N GLU A 9 -7.30 4.99 6.11
CA GLU A 9 -8.44 5.04 5.19
C GLU A 9 -8.06 4.47 3.81
N LEU A 10 -6.90 4.82 3.24
CA LEU A 10 -6.42 4.21 2.00
C LEU A 10 -6.18 2.70 2.14
N ILE A 11 -5.61 2.26 3.26
CA ILE A 11 -5.35 0.83 3.52
C ILE A 11 -6.65 0.04 3.64
N SER A 12 -7.70 0.64 4.20
CA SER A 12 -9.02 -0.01 4.31
C SER A 12 -9.67 -0.27 2.95
N LYS A 13 -9.36 0.55 1.94
CA LYS A 13 -9.85 0.41 0.55
C LYS A 13 -9.09 -0.64 -0.26
N ARG A 14 -8.10 -1.34 0.29
CA ARG A 14 -7.24 -2.29 -0.45
C ARG A 14 -8.02 -3.37 -1.20
N GLU A 15 -9.12 -3.87 -0.64
CA GLU A 15 -9.92 -4.93 -1.25
C GLU A 15 -10.63 -4.44 -2.51
N GLU A 16 -11.21 -3.23 -2.43
CA GLU A 16 -11.84 -2.53 -3.55
C GLU A 16 -10.82 -2.26 -4.67
N MET A 17 -9.69 -1.66 -4.33
CA MET A 17 -8.65 -1.28 -5.30
C MET A 17 -8.02 -2.49 -5.99
N CYS A 18 -7.94 -3.63 -5.31
CA CYS A 18 -7.36 -4.85 -5.87
C CYS A 18 -8.40 -5.83 -6.43
N SER A 19 -9.66 -5.42 -6.57
CA SER A 19 -10.74 -6.27 -7.10
C SER A 19 -10.69 -6.37 -8.63
N GLU A 20 -11.16 -7.50 -9.18
CA GLU A 20 -11.21 -7.70 -10.62
C GLU A 20 -12.60 -7.37 -11.20
N PRO A 21 -12.66 -6.68 -12.37
CA PRO A 21 -11.54 -6.20 -13.19
C PRO A 21 -10.84 -4.96 -12.59
N LEU A 22 -9.51 -4.90 -12.71
CA LEU A 22 -8.71 -3.79 -12.17
C LEU A 22 -8.93 -2.50 -12.99
N ASN A 23 -9.33 -1.43 -12.32
CA ASN A 23 -9.24 -0.08 -12.86
C ASN A 23 -7.84 0.49 -12.59
N TYR A 24 -6.93 0.34 -13.57
CA TYR A 24 -5.53 0.71 -13.40
C TYR A 24 -5.30 2.19 -13.09
N GLU A 25 -6.13 3.09 -13.61
CA GLU A 25 -6.01 4.53 -13.32
C GLU A 25 -6.23 4.80 -11.83
N HIS A 26 -7.37 4.35 -11.30
CA HIS A 26 -7.68 4.50 -9.87
C HIS A 26 -6.66 3.79 -8.97
N VAL A 27 -6.17 2.61 -9.39
CA VAL A 27 -5.15 1.87 -8.64
C VAL A 27 -3.84 2.63 -8.59
N LEU A 28 -3.40 3.24 -9.69
CA LEU A 28 -2.16 3.99 -9.73
C LEU A 28 -2.23 5.25 -8.86
N GLU A 29 -3.35 5.98 -8.88
CA GLU A 29 -3.59 7.12 -7.98
C GLU A 29 -3.55 6.71 -6.51
N TRP A 30 -4.24 5.60 -6.17
CA TRP A 30 -4.22 5.05 -4.82
C TRP A 30 -2.81 4.65 -4.37
N LEU A 31 -2.02 4.03 -5.26
CA LEU A 31 -0.64 3.63 -4.97
C LEU A 31 0.29 4.84 -4.82
N GLU A 32 0.11 5.90 -5.61
CA GLU A 32 0.89 7.14 -5.50
C GLU A 32 0.66 7.80 -4.14
N GLU A 33 -0.60 7.91 -3.72
CA GLU A 33 -0.94 8.49 -2.42
C GLU A 33 -0.40 7.64 -1.26
N LEU A 34 -0.49 6.31 -1.36
CA LEU A 34 0.14 5.39 -0.40
C LEU A 34 1.65 5.60 -0.31
N HIS A 35 2.34 5.68 -1.45
CA HIS A 35 3.80 5.88 -1.49
C HIS A 35 4.21 7.19 -0.83
N TYR A 36 3.48 8.27 -1.13
CA TYR A 36 3.69 9.58 -0.52
C TYR A 36 3.54 9.52 1.00
N LEU A 37 2.42 8.97 1.52
CA LEU A 37 2.15 8.92 2.95
C LEU A 37 3.15 8.02 3.70
N PHE A 38 3.52 6.88 3.13
CA PHE A 38 4.57 6.02 3.69
C PHE A 38 5.96 6.65 3.66
N GLY A 39 6.22 7.58 2.74
CA GLY A 39 7.47 8.35 2.69
C GLY A 39 7.51 9.51 3.69
N LYS A 40 6.35 10.06 4.03
CA LYS A 40 6.21 11.21 4.94
C LYS A 40 6.12 10.82 6.42
N LEU A 41 5.47 9.70 6.71
CA LEU A 41 5.22 9.26 8.08
C LEU A 41 6.37 8.38 8.59
N ASP A 42 6.83 8.66 9.81
CA ASP A 42 7.79 7.79 10.48
C ASP A 42 7.09 6.58 11.09
N PHE A 43 7.35 5.41 10.51
CA PHE A 43 6.92 4.14 11.04
C PHE A 43 8.16 3.35 11.44
N SER A 44 8.21 2.91 12.69
CA SER A 44 9.23 1.96 13.18
C SER A 44 9.06 0.53 12.61
N SER A 45 8.19 0.35 11.61
CA SER A 45 7.93 -0.92 10.94
C SER A 45 8.89 -1.13 9.76
N SER A 46 9.58 -2.27 9.74
CA SER A 46 10.40 -2.70 8.58
C SER A 46 9.59 -3.06 7.33
N ILE A 47 8.25 -2.99 7.41
CA ILE A 47 7.33 -3.29 6.30
C ILE A 47 7.16 -2.06 5.41
N THR A 48 7.17 -0.86 5.97
CA THR A 48 6.96 0.40 5.23
C THR A 48 7.91 0.58 4.03
N PRO A 49 9.24 0.40 4.17
CA PRO A 49 10.16 0.48 3.04
C PRO A 49 9.89 -0.59 1.96
N LYS A 50 9.40 -1.77 2.36
CA LYS A 50 9.09 -2.87 1.43
C LYS A 50 7.85 -2.54 0.61
N ILE A 51 6.82 -1.94 1.22
CA ILE A 51 5.62 -1.48 0.51
C ILE A 51 6.02 -0.44 -0.54
N ARG A 52 6.77 0.59 -0.14
CA ARG A 52 7.23 1.65 -1.06
C ARG A 52 8.01 1.11 -2.25
N ARG A 53 8.93 0.18 -2.00
CA ARG A 53 9.72 -0.46 -3.07
C ARG A 53 8.85 -1.24 -4.07
N ILE A 54 7.79 -1.91 -3.60
CA ILE A 54 6.87 -2.63 -4.52
C ILE A 54 6.08 -1.62 -5.36
N ILE A 55 5.64 -0.51 -4.76
CA ILE A 55 4.96 0.56 -5.48
C ILE A 55 5.86 1.19 -6.55
N GLU A 56 7.13 1.45 -6.23
CA GLU A 56 8.12 1.95 -7.21
C GLU A 56 8.30 0.97 -8.38
N GLN A 57 8.33 -0.33 -8.10
CA GLN A 57 8.37 -1.35 -9.15
C GLN A 57 7.13 -1.31 -10.04
N ILE A 58 5.95 -1.09 -9.48
CA ILE A 58 4.70 -0.95 -10.24
C ILE A 58 4.81 0.20 -11.25
N PHE A 59 5.26 1.37 -10.80
CA PHE A 59 5.44 2.53 -11.68
C PHE A 59 6.51 2.32 -12.75
N PHE A 60 7.54 1.51 -12.46
CA PHE A 60 8.60 1.20 -13.42
C PHE A 60 8.21 0.13 -14.45
N PHE A 61 7.33 -0.81 -14.10
CA PHE A 61 6.96 -1.96 -14.95
C PHE A 61 5.62 -1.80 -15.69
N SER A 62 5.21 -0.57 -16.02
CA SER A 62 3.89 -0.24 -16.61
C SER A 62 3.52 -1.02 -17.88
N ASN A 63 4.49 -1.61 -18.57
CA ASN A 63 4.30 -2.29 -19.86
C ASN A 63 3.95 -3.79 -19.76
N ASN A 64 4.04 -4.42 -18.58
CA ASN A 64 3.70 -5.84 -18.39
C ASN A 64 2.52 -6.02 -17.42
N LYS A 65 1.32 -6.24 -17.98
CA LYS A 65 0.07 -6.35 -17.20
C LYS A 65 0.06 -7.51 -16.19
N ASN A 66 0.68 -8.65 -16.51
CA ASN A 66 0.73 -9.79 -15.60
C ASN A 66 1.63 -9.50 -14.38
N LEU A 67 2.81 -8.91 -14.64
CA LEU A 67 3.72 -8.49 -13.59
C LEU A 67 3.09 -7.39 -12.73
N LEU A 68 2.38 -6.45 -13.36
CA LEU A 68 1.66 -5.38 -12.66
C LEU A 68 0.60 -5.95 -11.70
N LYS A 69 -0.22 -6.89 -12.17
CA LYS A 69 -1.23 -7.57 -11.35
C LYS A 69 -0.59 -8.32 -10.17
N GLU A 70 0.50 -9.04 -10.41
CA GLU A 70 1.25 -9.72 -9.34
C GLU A 70 1.73 -8.72 -8.28
N LYS A 71 2.32 -7.59 -8.70
CA LYS A 71 2.82 -6.56 -7.79
C LYS A 71 1.70 -5.89 -6.99
N ILE A 72 0.55 -5.63 -7.60
CA ILE A 72 -0.64 -5.09 -6.90
C ILE A 72 -1.08 -6.06 -5.79
N VAL A 73 -1.14 -7.36 -6.08
CA VAL A 73 -1.43 -8.39 -5.06
C VAL A 73 -0.39 -8.40 -3.95
N LEU A 74 0.90 -8.25 -4.28
CA LEU A 74 1.96 -8.12 -3.28
C LEU A 74 1.77 -6.89 -2.38
N VAL A 75 1.38 -5.73 -2.92
CA VAL A 75 1.06 -4.54 -2.12
C VAL A 75 -0.07 -4.84 -1.15
N LYS A 76 -1.19 -5.40 -1.64
CA LYS A 76 -2.34 -5.79 -0.80
C LYS A 76 -1.94 -6.65 0.40
N VAL A 77 -1.13 -7.67 0.16
CA VAL A 77 -0.63 -8.56 1.23
C VAL A 77 0.23 -7.78 2.23
N LYS A 78 1.17 -6.94 1.76
CA LYS A 78 2.03 -6.16 2.66
C LYS A 78 1.25 -5.13 3.48
N LEU A 79 0.23 -4.49 2.91
CA LEU A 79 -0.67 -3.60 3.64
C LEU A 79 -1.40 -4.33 4.77
N SER A 80 -1.85 -5.57 4.52
CA SER A 80 -2.51 -6.40 5.54
C SER A 80 -1.56 -6.77 6.68
N VAL A 81 -0.29 -7.06 6.39
CA VAL A 81 0.73 -7.32 7.42
C VAL A 81 1.04 -6.06 8.22
N PHE A 82 1.15 -4.91 7.54
CA PHE A 82 1.36 -3.62 8.20
C PHE A 82 0.22 -3.28 9.19
N GLU A 83 -1.03 -3.44 8.76
CA GLU A 83 -2.21 -3.18 9.60
C GLU A 83 -2.22 -4.05 10.87
N LYS A 84 -1.88 -5.35 10.75
CA LYS A 84 -1.74 -6.25 11.90
C LYS A 84 -0.63 -5.80 12.85
N TYR A 85 0.54 -5.43 12.31
CA TYR A 85 1.67 -4.98 13.10
C TYR A 85 1.35 -3.70 13.90
N GLU A 86 0.72 -2.72 13.27
CA GLU A 86 0.33 -1.48 13.95
C GLU A 86 -0.75 -1.73 15.01
N ALA A 87 -1.72 -2.61 14.75
CA ALA A 87 -2.73 -3.00 15.73
C ALA A 87 -2.10 -3.72 16.96
N GLU A 88 -1.11 -4.58 16.74
CA GLU A 88 -0.39 -5.23 17.84
C GLU A 88 0.44 -4.26 18.68
N LYS A 89 1.08 -3.26 18.06
CA LYS A 89 1.80 -2.20 18.80
C LYS A 89 0.88 -1.42 19.73
N LEU A 90 -0.32 -1.08 19.27
CA LEU A 90 -1.29 -0.35 20.08
C LEU A 90 -1.78 -1.14 21.29
N ARG A 91 -1.79 -2.49 21.25
CA ARG A 91 -2.16 -3.33 22.40
C ARG A 91 -1.05 -3.44 23.45
N LYS A 92 0.21 -3.18 23.06
CA LYS A 92 1.40 -3.32 23.91
C LYS A 92 1.93 -1.97 24.42
N SER A 93 1.28 -0.86 24.03
CA SER A 93 1.59 0.52 24.45
C SER A 93 0.53 1.01 25.43
#